data_AF-A0A483A7L0-F1
#
_entry.id   AF-A0A483A7L0-F1
#
_cell.length_a   1.000
_cell.length_b   1.000
_cell.length_c   1.000
_cell.angle_alpha   90.00
_cell.angle_beta   90.00
_cell.angle_gamma   90.00
#
_symmetry.space_group_name_H-M   'P 1'
#
loop_
_entity.id
_entity.type
_entity.pdbx_description
1 polymer ?
#
loop_
_entity_poly.entity_id
_entity_poly.type
_entity_poly.pdbx_seq_one_letter_code
_entity_poly.pdbx_strand_id
1 'polypeptide(L)'
;MENQNSICIAGEVQDFLFKMLSAIGLQQKNIACIKVSPNTLLDQVANYNARTILLTHQQLTLNTSNAFSMLHPSEVLKDERLKRDAWEVLKQVEACLK
;
A
#
# COMPACT_ATOMS: atom_id res chain seq x y z
N MET A 1 -12.58 18.60 -0.95
CA MET A 1 -11.14 18.74 -1.23
C MET A 1 -10.58 17.36 -1.49
N GLU A 2 -10.36 17.02 -2.77
CA GLU A 2 -9.64 15.80 -3.13
C GLU A 2 -8.19 15.97 -2.73
N ASN A 3 -7.71 15.06 -1.89
CA ASN A 3 -6.36 15.11 -1.37
C ASN A 3 -5.43 14.73 -2.54
N GLN A 4 -4.69 15.69 -3.10
CA GLN A 4 -3.77 15.49 -4.25
C GLN A 4 -2.67 14.45 -3.96
N ASN A 5 -2.54 14.03 -2.71
CA ASN A 5 -1.65 12.95 -2.28
C ASN A 5 -2.32 11.57 -2.31
N SER A 6 -3.51 11.37 -2.88
CA SER A 6 -4.15 10.05 -2.86
C SER A 6 -3.41 9.05 -3.74
N ILE A 7 -3.11 7.86 -3.21
CA ILE A 7 -2.57 6.73 -3.99
C ILE A 7 -3.54 6.20 -5.07
N CYS A 8 -4.82 6.60 -5.02
CA CYS A 8 -5.85 6.18 -5.96
C CYS A 8 -5.97 7.13 -7.17
N ILE A 9 -5.25 8.26 -7.16
CA ILE A 9 -5.26 9.25 -8.24
C ILE A 9 -3.87 9.25 -8.86
N ALA A 10 -3.81 9.31 -10.20
CA ALA A 10 -2.56 9.42 -10.92
C ALA A 10 -1.79 10.68 -10.47
N GLY A 11 -0.54 10.50 -10.09
CA GLY A 11 0.32 11.55 -9.55
C GLY A 11 1.60 10.98 -8.95
N GLU A 12 2.49 11.87 -8.48
CA GLU A 12 3.83 11.52 -8.00
C GLU A 12 3.80 10.45 -6.89
N VAL A 13 2.82 10.52 -5.99
CA VAL A 13 2.65 9.57 -4.89
C VAL A 13 2.29 8.16 -5.39
N GLN A 14 1.39 8.07 -6.38
CA GLN A 14 1.00 6.80 -6.98
C GLN A 14 2.16 6.22 -7.81
N ASP A 15 2.84 7.05 -8.59
CA ASP A 15 4.01 6.62 -9.37
C ASP A 15 5.13 6.10 -8.48
N PHE A 16 5.37 6.78 -7.35
CA PHE A 16 6.35 6.33 -6.37
C PHE A 16 5.95 4.98 -5.75
N LEU A 17 4.68 4.81 -5.37
CA LEU A 17 4.16 3.52 -4.88
C LEU A 17 4.38 2.40 -5.91
N PHE A 18 4.02 2.65 -7.17
CA PHE A 18 4.20 1.64 -8.22
C PHE A 18 5.66 1.34 -8.53
N LYS A 19 6.56 2.33 -8.44
CA LYS A 19 8.01 2.09 -8.56
C LYS A 19 8.51 1.16 -7.46
N MET A 20 8.08 1.39 -6.22
CA MET A 20 8.43 0.53 -5.09
C MET A 20 7.89 -0.90 -5.26
N LEU A 21 6.63 -1.05 -5.66
CA LEU A 21 6.01 -2.34 -5.92
C LEU A 21 6.67 -3.05 -7.12
N SER A 22 7.00 -2.32 -8.18
CA SER A 22 7.70 -2.86 -9.34
C SER A 22 9.10 -3.35 -9.00
N ALA A 23 9.78 -2.75 -8.01
CA ALA A 23 11.10 -3.18 -7.56
C ALA A 23 11.08 -4.56 -6.88
N ILE A 24 9.94 -4.96 -6.31
CA ILE A 24 9.71 -6.33 -5.79
C ILE A 24 9.02 -7.25 -6.81
N GLY A 25 8.95 -6.84 -8.09
CA GLY A 25 8.39 -7.66 -9.17
C GLY A 25 6.86 -7.60 -9.31
N LEU A 26 6.16 -6.74 -8.57
CA LEU A 26 4.72 -6.55 -8.75
C LEU A 26 4.41 -5.62 -9.93
N GLN A 27 3.71 -6.15 -10.93
CA GLN A 27 3.24 -5.37 -12.07
C GLN A 27 1.97 -4.58 -11.72
N GLN A 28 1.86 -3.34 -12.19
CA GLN A 28 0.72 -2.46 -11.95
C GLN A 28 -0.64 -3.12 -12.26
N LYS A 29 -0.70 -3.95 -13.31
CA LYS A 29 -1.92 -4.68 -13.72
C LYS A 29 -2.46 -5.65 -12.65
N ASN A 30 -1.61 -6.07 -11.71
CA ASN A 30 -1.96 -6.99 -10.63
C ASN A 30 -2.27 -6.24 -9.32
N ILE A 31 -2.30 -4.91 -9.34
CA ILE A 31 -2.46 -4.07 -8.17
C ILE A 31 -3.75 -3.28 -8.30
N ALA A 32 -4.60 -3.35 -7.28
CA ALA A 32 -5.79 -2.51 -7.16
C ALA A 32 -5.60 -1.52 -5.99
N CYS A 33 -5.62 -0.23 -6.29
CA CYS A 33 -5.60 0.82 -5.26
C CYS A 33 -7.04 1.17 -4.88
N ILE A 34 -7.37 1.00 -3.60
CA ILE A 34 -8.73 1.23 -3.08
C ILE A 34 -8.65 2.27 -1.97
N LYS A 35 -9.48 3.30 -2.07
CA LYS A 35 -9.67 4.25 -0.98
C LYS A 35 -10.71 3.68 -0.02
N VAL A 36 -10.34 3.59 1.25
CA VAL A 36 -11.17 2.96 2.27
C VAL A 36 -11.13 3.74 3.57
N SER A 37 -12.22 3.68 4.33
CA SER A 37 -12.31 4.23 5.69
C SER A 37 -12.20 3.08 6.69
N PRO A 38 -11.76 3.33 7.94
CA PRO A 38 -11.65 2.27 8.95
C PRO A 38 -12.95 1.45 9.11
N ASN A 39 -14.11 2.11 9.00
CA ASN A 39 -15.43 1.49 9.14
C ASN A 39 -15.82 0.57 7.96
N THR A 40 -15.21 0.73 6.79
CA THR A 40 -15.54 -0.04 5.57
C THR A 40 -14.42 -0.97 5.12
N LEU A 41 -13.32 -1.01 5.91
CA LEU A 41 -12.11 -1.76 5.59
C LEU A 41 -12.36 -3.26 5.42
N LEU A 42 -13.07 -3.87 6.37
CA LEU A 42 -13.34 -5.30 6.37
C LEU A 42 -14.21 -5.71 5.17
N ASP A 43 -15.27 -4.96 4.87
CA ASP A 43 -16.14 -5.21 3.72
C ASP A 43 -15.39 -5.10 2.40
N GLN A 44 -14.55 -4.06 2.23
CA GLN A 44 -13.78 -3.88 1.00
C GLN A 44 -12.75 -5.01 0.79
N VAL A 45 -12.08 -5.42 1.87
CA VAL A 45 -11.13 -6.54 1.81
C VAL A 45 -11.82 -7.85 1.43
N ALA A 46 -12.98 -8.13 2.03
CA ALA A 46 -13.76 -9.32 1.71
C ALA A 46 -14.22 -9.35 0.24
N ASN A 47 -14.59 -8.20 -0.32
CA ASN A 47 -15.06 -8.10 -1.70
C ASN A 47 -13.96 -8.28 -2.76
N TYR A 48 -12.72 -7.86 -2.47
CA TYR A 48 -11.62 -7.94 -3.44
C TYR A 48 -10.87 -9.27 -3.45
N ASN A 49 -11.03 -10.11 -2.41
CA ASN A 49 -10.33 -11.39 -2.23
C ASN A 49 -8.84 -11.33 -2.64
N ALA A 50 -8.14 -10.29 -2.16
CA ALA A 50 -6.75 -10.04 -2.52
C ALA A 50 -5.81 -11.05 -1.85
N ARG A 51 -4.79 -11.53 -2.58
CA ARG A 51 -3.77 -12.44 -2.04
C ARG A 51 -3.00 -11.79 -0.89
N THR A 52 -2.68 -10.51 -1.03
CA THR A 52 -1.95 -9.69 -0.05
C THR A 52 -2.53 -8.29 -0.02
N ILE A 53 -2.57 -7.68 1.17
CA ILE A 53 -3.14 -6.36 1.41
C ILE A 53 -2.04 -5.46 1.96
N LEU A 54 -1.86 -4.29 1.36
CA LEU A 54 -0.93 -3.28 1.83
C LEU A 54 -1.70 -2.04 2.29
N LEU A 55 -1.67 -1.80 3.60
CA LEU A 55 -2.27 -0.63 4.23
C LEU A 55 -1.24 0.49 4.28
N THR A 56 -1.61 1.65 3.76
CA THR A 56 -0.69 2.79 3.66
C THR A 56 -1.07 3.93 4.61
N HIS A 57 -1.81 3.65 5.68
CA HIS A 57 -2.27 4.65 6.62
C HIS A 57 -2.27 4.08 8.04
N GLN A 58 -1.72 4.83 9.00
CA GLN A 58 -1.52 4.36 10.38
C GLN A 58 -2.82 4.01 11.11
N GLN A 59 -3.93 4.63 10.73
CA GLN A 59 -5.24 4.36 11.33
C GLN A 59 -5.94 3.11 10.76
N LEU A 60 -5.36 2.48 9.73
CA LEU A 60 -5.89 1.24 9.16
C LEU A 60 -5.10 0.07 9.74
N THR A 61 -5.81 -0.84 10.39
CA THR A 61 -5.24 -2.09 10.90
C THR A 61 -6.10 -3.25 10.43
N LEU A 62 -5.43 -4.33 10.01
CA LEU A 62 -6.05 -5.63 9.74
C LEU A 62 -5.25 -6.68 10.46
N ASN A 63 -5.95 -7.54 11.20
CA ASN A 63 -5.36 -8.67 11.89
C ASN A 63 -5.41 -9.92 11.00
N THR A 64 -4.85 -9.84 9.80
CA THR A 64 -4.72 -10.99 8.89
C THR A 64 -3.25 -11.20 8.54
N SER A 65 -2.84 -12.46 8.36
CA SER A 65 -1.45 -12.82 8.08
C SER A 65 -0.93 -12.33 6.73
N ASN A 66 -1.84 -11.93 5.84
CA ASN A 66 -1.55 -11.38 4.52
C ASN A 66 -1.74 -9.85 4.45
N ALA A 67 -1.91 -9.17 5.59
CA ALA A 67 -1.99 -7.72 5.67
C ALA A 67 -0.69 -7.13 6.22
N PHE A 68 -0.17 -6.13 5.51
CA PHE A 68 1.04 -5.41 5.86
C PHE A 68 0.73 -3.92 5.95
N SER A 69 1.37 -3.23 6.90
CA SER A 69 1.17 -1.80 7.09
C SER A 69 2.46 -1.04 6.84
N MET A 70 2.36 0.06 6.09
CA MET A 70 3.43 1.03 5.91
C MET A 70 2.88 2.45 6.01
N LEU A 71 3.78 3.42 6.14
CA LEU A 71 3.41 4.82 6.08
C LEU A 71 2.90 5.20 4.69
N HIS A 72 2.15 6.30 4.67
CA HIS A 72 1.61 6.80 3.41
C HIS A 72 2.75 7.18 2.46
N PRO A 73 2.71 6.83 1.15
CA PRO A 73 3.85 7.03 0.26
C PRO A 73 4.28 8.51 0.15
N SER A 74 3.36 9.45 0.36
CA SER A 74 3.68 10.88 0.40
C SER A 74 4.54 11.30 1.60
N GLU A 75 4.49 10.55 2.71
CA GLU A 75 5.37 10.75 3.87
C GLU A 75 6.71 10.07 3.65
N VAL A 76 6.67 8.85 3.12
CA VAL A 76 7.86 8.07 2.74
C VAL A 76 8.73 8.84 1.74
N LEU A 77 8.11 9.57 0.82
CA LEU A 77 8.84 10.37 -0.17
C LEU A 77 9.67 11.49 0.48
N LYS A 78 9.26 11.99 1.64
CA LYS A 78 9.87 13.15 2.32
C LYS A 78 11.07 12.79 3.20
N ASP A 79 11.24 11.53 3.58
CA ASP A 79 12.31 11.11 4.51
C ASP A 79 12.92 9.76 4.07
N GLU A 80 14.23 9.76 3.81
CA GLU A 80 15.00 8.58 3.41
C GLU A 80 14.92 7.42 4.42
N ARG A 81 14.77 7.72 5.72
CA ARG A 81 14.63 6.68 6.75
C ARG A 81 13.33 5.92 6.56
N LEU A 82 12.24 6.64 6.25
CA LEU A 82 10.94 6.04 5.99
C LEU A 82 10.93 5.21 4.71
N LYS A 83 11.78 5.53 3.72
CA LYS A 83 11.97 4.69 2.53
C LYS A 83 12.54 3.34 2.90
N ARG A 84 13.51 3.29 3.82
CA ARG A 84 14.07 2.03 4.29
C ARG A 84 13.03 1.20 5.04
N ASP A 85 12.25 1.83 5.93
CA ASP A 85 11.19 1.13 6.66
C ASP A 85 10.11 0.58 5.72
N ALA A 86 9.68 1.38 4.72
CA ALA A 86 8.77 0.93 3.69
C ALA A 86 9.35 -0.23 2.86
N TRP A 87 10.65 -0.20 2.56
CA TRP A 87 11.33 -1.28 1.85
C TRP A 87 11.35 -2.60 2.63
N GLU A 88 11.54 -2.56 3.95
CA GLU A 88 11.45 -3.76 4.79
C GLU A 88 10.05 -4.38 4.72
N VAL A 89 9.00 -3.56 4.75
CA VAL A 89 7.61 -4.03 4.60
C VAL A 89 7.38 -4.64 3.21
N LEU A 90 7.90 -4.02 2.15
CA LEU A 90 7.76 -4.52 0.78
C LEU A 90 8.45 -5.87 0.58
N LYS A 91 9.59 -6.12 1.22
CA LYS A 91 10.23 -7.45 1.21
C LYS A 91 9.35 -8.52 1.88
N GLN A 92 8.61 -8.17 2.94
CA GLN A 92 7.66 -9.09 3.58
C GLN A 92 6.46 -9.37 2.67
N VAL A 93 5.95 -8.35 1.98
CA VAL A 93 4.92 -8.48 0.95
C VAL A 93 5.40 -9.42 -0.17
N GLU A 94 6.61 -9.23 -0.68
CA GLU A 94 7.23 -10.09 -1.69
C GLU A 94 7.32 -11.54 -1.21
N ALA A 95 7.77 -11.77 0.02
CA ALA A 95 7.87 -13.10 0.61
C ALA A 95 6.50 -13.78 0.78
N CYS A 96 5.44 -13.02 1.07
CA CYS A 96 4.07 -13.53 1.17
C CYS A 96 3.46 -13.91 -0.19
N LEU A 97 3.96 -13.28 -1.26
CA LEU A 97 3.49 -13.51 -2.64
C LEU A 97 4.20 -14.66 -3.36
N LYS A 98 5.34 -15.14 -2.82
CA LYS A 98 6.02 -16.36 -3.28
C LYS A 98 5.22 -17.58 -2.83
#